data_AF-A0AAX0KT73-F1
#
_entry.id   AF-A0AAX0KT73-F1
#
_cell.length_a   1.000
_cell.length_b   1.000
_cell.length_c   1.000
_cell.angle_alpha   90.00
_cell.angle_beta   90.00
_cell.angle_gamma   90.00
#
_symmetry.space_group_name_H-M   'P 1'
#
loop_
_entity.id
_entity.type
_entity.pdbx_description
1 polymer ?
#
loop_
_entity_poly.entity_id
_entity_poly.type
_entity_poly.pdbx_seq_one_letter_code
_entity_poly.pdbx_strand_id
1 'polypeptide(L)'
;MFVHVKSTRHTKIGTLRRGVVYAIDENNQAARSVVAAHTGGDNPAMKKVSAAEAKKLATKMVSLDLEDGSPTLSEDADELSAQFEAMTGALKAAEEQRDAEAAKVTERDAKIDELTSALEDAEKQRDDVIAQASEQKAKIDELQAMVAEKDDQKPKQDGKK
;
A
#
# COMPACT_ATOMS: atom_id res chain seq x y z
N MET A 1 -30.99 -51.32 -11.82
CA MET A 1 -29.85 -51.67 -10.92
C MET A 1 -29.00 -50.46 -10.59
N PHE A 2 -28.25 -50.48 -9.48
CA PHE A 2 -27.31 -49.40 -9.11
C PHE A 2 -25.86 -49.88 -9.19
N VAL A 3 -24.98 -49.03 -9.73
CA VAL A 3 -23.56 -49.33 -9.90
C VAL A 3 -22.70 -48.21 -9.35
N HIS A 4 -21.85 -48.53 -8.38
CA HIS A 4 -20.82 -47.64 -7.88
C HIS A 4 -19.55 -47.78 -8.72
N VAL A 5 -19.05 -46.68 -9.25
CA VAL A 5 -17.92 -46.66 -10.17
C VAL A 5 -16.64 -46.43 -9.36
N LYS A 6 -15.76 -47.43 -9.28
CA LYS A 6 -14.50 -47.32 -8.54
C LYS A 6 -13.39 -46.62 -9.32
N SER A 7 -13.50 -46.61 -10.65
CA SER A 7 -12.52 -46.03 -11.56
C SER A 7 -13.21 -45.48 -12.80
N THR A 8 -12.79 -44.31 -13.29
CA THR A 8 -13.41 -43.65 -14.44
C THR A 8 -13.32 -44.55 -15.67
N ARG A 9 -14.45 -44.75 -16.38
CA ARG A 9 -14.50 -45.56 -17.60
C ARG A 9 -15.26 -44.83 -18.68
N HIS A 10 -14.66 -44.77 -19.86
CA HIS A 10 -15.33 -44.37 -21.09
C HIS A 10 -15.95 -45.61 -21.71
N THR A 11 -17.27 -45.64 -21.79
CA THR A 11 -18.02 -46.83 -22.19
C THR A 11 -19.02 -46.47 -23.29
N LYS A 12 -19.65 -47.50 -23.88
CA LYS A 12 -20.68 -47.32 -24.90
C LYS A 12 -21.93 -46.56 -24.39
N ILE A 13 -22.13 -46.52 -23.07
CA ILE A 13 -23.23 -45.78 -22.42
C ILE A 13 -22.79 -44.40 -21.93
N GLY A 14 -21.58 -43.95 -22.30
CA GLY A 14 -21.00 -42.67 -21.92
C GLY A 14 -19.85 -42.79 -20.91
N THR A 15 -19.47 -41.65 -20.32
CA THR A 15 -18.38 -41.56 -19.36
C THR A 15 -18.91 -41.74 -17.94
N LEU A 16 -18.51 -42.84 -17.31
CA LEU A 16 -18.83 -43.17 -15.92
C LEU A 16 -17.69 -42.68 -15.03
N ARG A 17 -17.96 -41.69 -14.17
CA ARG A 17 -16.93 -41.04 -13.33
C ARG A 17 -16.68 -41.81 -12.04
N ARG A 18 -15.41 -41.86 -11.62
CA ARG A 18 -15.00 -42.46 -10.34
C ARG A 18 -15.76 -41.84 -9.16
N GLY A 19 -16.19 -42.69 -8.24
CA GLY A 19 -16.89 -42.35 -7.01
C GLY A 19 -18.40 -42.19 -7.17
N VAL A 20 -18.91 -42.01 -8.39
CA VAL A 20 -20.32 -41.77 -8.65
C VAL A 20 -21.11 -43.08 -8.66
N VAL A 21 -22.34 -43.04 -8.14
CA VAL A 21 -23.30 -44.13 -8.24
C VAL A 21 -24.32 -43.81 -9.35
N TYR A 22 -24.44 -44.70 -10.32
CA TYR A 22 -25.40 -44.56 -11.42
C TYR A 22 -26.57 -45.52 -11.24
N ALA A 23 -27.79 -45.02 -11.48
CA ALA A 23 -28.97 -45.84 -11.69
C ALA A 23 -28.99 -46.27 -13.16
N ILE A 24 -28.87 -47.56 -13.41
CA ILE A 24 -28.83 -48.13 -14.76
C ILE A 24 -30.08 -48.96 -14.99
N ASP A 25 -30.73 -48.71 -16.12
CA ASP A 25 -31.88 -49.49 -16.59
C ASP A 25 -31.47 -50.93 -16.94
N GLU A 26 -32.19 -51.89 -16.38
CA GLU A 26 -31.97 -53.32 -16.58
C GLU A 26 -32.49 -53.82 -17.92
N ASN A 27 -33.38 -53.06 -18.57
CA ASN A 27 -33.90 -53.40 -19.89
C ASN A 27 -32.93 -53.03 -21.02
N ASN A 28 -31.91 -52.20 -20.73
CA ASN A 28 -30.92 -51.78 -21.71
C ASN A 28 -29.78 -52.79 -21.86
N GLN A 29 -29.76 -53.51 -22.99
CA GLN A 29 -28.75 -54.52 -23.30
C GLN A 29 -27.32 -53.96 -23.34
N ALA A 30 -27.14 -52.75 -23.88
CA ALA A 30 -25.82 -52.10 -23.94
C ALA A 30 -25.30 -51.82 -22.52
N ALA A 31 -26.16 -51.34 -21.64
CA ALA A 31 -25.78 -51.04 -20.26
C ALA A 31 -25.46 -52.30 -19.44
N ARG A 32 -26.20 -53.39 -19.64
CA ARG A 32 -25.88 -54.70 -19.04
C ARG A 32 -24.52 -55.23 -19.48
N SER A 33 -24.20 -55.11 -20.77
CA SER A 33 -22.91 -55.58 -21.32
C SER A 33 -21.73 -54.82 -20.71
N VAL A 34 -21.85 -53.49 -20.58
CA VAL A 34 -20.81 -52.62 -20.00
C VAL A 34 -20.59 -52.96 -18.53
N VAL A 35 -21.68 -53.13 -17.77
CA VAL A 35 -21.56 -53.43 -16.35
C VAL A 35 -20.98 -54.82 -16.14
N ALA A 36 -21.44 -55.84 -16.87
CA ALA A 36 -20.88 -57.19 -16.78
C ALA A 36 -19.38 -57.21 -17.08
N ALA A 37 -18.94 -56.51 -18.14
CA ALA A 37 -17.53 -56.41 -18.54
C ALA A 37 -16.65 -55.69 -17.52
N HIS A 38 -17.24 -54.86 -16.64
CA HIS A 38 -16.49 -54.03 -15.69
C HIS A 38 -16.73 -54.39 -14.22
N THR A 39 -17.57 -55.39 -13.96
CA THR A 39 -17.79 -56.00 -12.64
C THR A 39 -17.03 -57.31 -12.42
N GLY A 40 -16.36 -57.85 -13.44
CA GLY A 40 -15.57 -59.08 -13.34
C GLY A 40 -14.09 -58.85 -12.97
N GLY A 41 -13.45 -59.90 -12.44
CA GLY A 41 -12.02 -59.92 -12.06
C GLY A 41 -11.73 -59.57 -10.60
N ASP A 42 -10.47 -59.70 -10.20
CA ASP A 42 -10.01 -59.49 -8.81
C ASP A 42 -10.05 -58.01 -8.38
N ASN A 43 -10.03 -57.07 -9.34
CA ASN A 43 -10.16 -55.64 -9.08
C ASN A 43 -11.17 -54.98 -10.05
N PRO A 44 -12.48 -55.15 -9.80
CA PRO A 44 -13.51 -54.69 -10.72
C PRO A 44 -13.61 -53.16 -10.72
N ALA A 45 -13.73 -52.58 -11.92
CA ALA A 45 -13.86 -51.13 -12.10
C ALA A 45 -15.23 -50.59 -11.61
N MET A 46 -16.22 -51.48 -11.50
CA MET A 46 -17.58 -51.18 -11.07
C MET A 46 -18.04 -52.20 -10.04
N LYS A 47 -18.79 -51.76 -9.02
CA LYS A 47 -19.43 -52.63 -8.04
C LYS A 47 -20.94 -52.43 -8.12
N LYS A 48 -21.68 -53.53 -8.30
CA LYS A 48 -23.13 -53.52 -8.13
C LYS A 48 -23.44 -53.29 -6.66
N VAL A 49 -24.29 -52.31 -6.38
CA VAL A 49 -24.69 -51.95 -5.02
C VAL A 49 -26.21 -52.02 -4.90
N SER A 50 -26.68 -52.33 -3.70
CA SER A 50 -28.10 -52.27 -3.38
C SER A 50 -28.60 -50.82 -3.38
N ALA A 51 -29.92 -50.62 -3.48
CA ALA A 51 -30.52 -49.29 -3.41
C ALA A 51 -30.22 -48.56 -2.07
N ALA A 52 -30.10 -49.32 -0.97
CA ALA A 52 -29.74 -48.77 0.33
C ALA A 52 -28.29 -48.28 0.39
N GLU A 53 -27.35 -49.04 -0.18
CA GLU A 53 -25.94 -48.64 -0.28
C GLU A 53 -25.74 -47.48 -1.27
N ALA A 54 -26.48 -47.47 -2.37
CA ALA A 54 -26.48 -46.37 -3.33
C ALA A 54 -26.86 -45.04 -2.67
N LYS A 55 -27.90 -45.04 -1.83
CA LYS A 55 -28.29 -43.86 -1.05
C LYS A 55 -27.20 -43.43 -0.08
N LYS A 56 -26.61 -44.35 0.68
CA LYS A 56 -25.50 -44.03 1.62
C LYS A 56 -24.28 -43.44 0.90
N LEU A 57 -23.90 -44.01 -0.24
CA LEU A 57 -22.76 -43.53 -1.03
C LEU A 57 -23.04 -42.20 -1.72
N ALA A 58 -24.27 -41.95 -2.15
CA ALA A 58 -24.69 -40.66 -2.69
C ALA A 58 -24.72 -39.58 -1.60
N THR A 59 -25.25 -39.89 -0.41
CA THR A 59 -25.20 -38.99 0.75
C THR A 59 -23.76 -38.66 1.13
N LYS A 60 -22.85 -39.63 1.16
CA LYS A 60 -21.43 -39.39 1.44
C LYS A 60 -20.69 -38.51 0.41
N MET A 61 -21.19 -38.40 -0.83
CA MET A 61 -20.63 -37.48 -1.82
C MET A 61 -21.18 -36.06 -1.73
N VAL A 62 -22.40 -35.91 -1.18
CA VAL A 62 -23.03 -34.61 -0.94
C VAL A 62 -22.64 -34.07 0.43
N SER A 63 -22.39 -34.94 1.40
CA SER A 63 -21.77 -34.62 2.67
C SER A 63 -20.26 -34.51 2.49
N LEU A 64 -19.78 -33.33 2.10
CA LEU A 64 -18.61 -32.79 2.76
C LEU A 64 -19.03 -32.54 4.22
N ASP A 65 -19.07 -33.61 5.02
CA ASP A 65 -19.09 -33.47 6.47
C ASP A 65 -17.76 -32.79 6.81
N LEU A 66 -17.85 -31.48 7.09
CA LEU A 66 -16.84 -30.79 7.89
C LEU A 66 -16.77 -31.59 9.19
N GLU A 67 -15.69 -32.35 9.37
CA GLU A 67 -15.34 -32.80 10.70
C GLU A 67 -14.97 -31.56 11.52
N ASP A 68 -15.96 -31.15 12.30
CA ASP A 68 -16.00 -30.37 13.55
C ASP A 68 -14.66 -29.83 14.11
N GLY A 69 -13.93 -29.04 13.31
CA GLY A 69 -12.67 -28.43 13.73
C GLY A 69 -12.01 -27.46 12.75
N SER A 70 -12.66 -27.06 11.64
CA SER A 70 -12.14 -25.96 10.81
C SER A 70 -12.73 -24.63 11.29
N PRO A 71 -11.93 -23.54 11.40
CA PRO A 71 -12.49 -22.22 11.59
C PRO A 71 -13.53 -21.98 10.50
N THR A 72 -14.67 -21.45 10.88
CA THR A 72 -15.77 -21.27 9.95
C THR A 72 -15.38 -20.19 8.96
N LEU A 73 -15.58 -20.40 7.66
CA LEU A 73 -15.29 -19.42 6.59
C LEU A 73 -15.92 -18.03 6.85
N SER A 74 -16.90 -17.94 7.76
CA SER A 74 -17.51 -16.70 8.23
C SER A 74 -16.56 -15.88 9.11
N GLU A 75 -15.84 -16.51 10.05
CA GLU A 75 -14.94 -15.80 10.98
C GLU A 75 -13.76 -15.18 10.24
N ASP A 76 -13.19 -15.90 9.28
CA ASP A 76 -12.12 -15.39 8.41
C ASP A 76 -12.60 -14.21 7.54
N ALA A 77 -13.86 -14.23 7.09
CA ALA A 77 -14.44 -13.16 6.28
C ALA A 77 -14.71 -11.90 7.12
N ASP A 78 -15.19 -12.07 8.37
CA ASP A 78 -15.42 -10.98 9.30
C ASP A 78 -14.09 -10.33 9.74
N GLU A 79 -13.05 -11.14 9.98
CA GLU A 79 -11.71 -10.64 10.30
C GLU A 79 -11.10 -9.86 9.12
N LEU A 80 -11.19 -10.39 7.89
CA LEU A 80 -10.75 -9.69 6.68
C LEU A 80 -11.51 -8.38 6.46
N SER A 81 -12.82 -8.37 6.70
CA SER A 81 -13.63 -7.15 6.60
C SER A 81 -13.18 -6.11 7.63
N ALA A 82 -12.94 -6.52 8.88
CA ALA A 82 -12.44 -5.63 9.92
C ALA A 82 -11.04 -5.07 9.60
N GLN A 83 -10.14 -5.90 9.06
CA GLN A 83 -8.82 -5.46 8.60
C GLN A 83 -8.92 -4.46 7.44
N PHE A 84 -9.84 -4.69 6.49
CA PHE A 84 -10.05 -3.78 5.36
C PHE A 84 -10.59 -2.42 5.81
N GLU A 85 -11.56 -2.39 6.73
CA GLU A 85 -12.08 -1.15 7.33
C GLU A 85 -10.97 -0.41 8.11
N ALA A 86 -10.18 -1.14 8.90
CA ALA A 86 -9.05 -0.54 9.62
C ALA A 86 -8.00 0.04 8.67
N MET A 87 -7.66 -0.67 7.58
CA MET A 87 -6.71 -0.19 6.57
C MET A 87 -7.26 1.03 5.82
N THR A 88 -8.55 1.04 5.49
CA THR A 88 -9.22 2.17 4.84
C THR A 88 -9.22 3.40 5.75
N GLY A 89 -9.51 3.22 7.04
CA GLY A 89 -9.42 4.28 8.04
C GLY A 89 -7.99 4.83 8.19
N ALA A 90 -7.00 3.94 8.25
CA ALA A 90 -5.59 4.33 8.33
C ALA A 90 -5.11 5.08 7.08
N LEU A 91 -5.53 4.65 5.89
CA LEU A 91 -5.20 5.31 4.63
C LEU A 91 -5.77 6.73 4.59
N LYS A 92 -7.04 6.90 4.98
CA LYS A 92 -7.67 8.21 5.03
C LYS A 92 -6.98 9.15 6.03
N ALA A 93 -6.63 8.65 7.22
CA ALA A 93 -5.88 9.44 8.20
C ALA A 93 -4.50 9.84 7.68
N ALA A 94 -3.81 8.96 6.95
CA ALA A 94 -2.52 9.26 6.34
C ALA A 94 -2.64 10.30 5.21
N GLU A 95 -3.71 10.26 4.41
CA GLU A 95 -3.99 11.28 3.40
C GLU A 95 -4.23 12.66 4.02
N GLU A 96 -5.05 12.72 5.07
CA GLU A 96 -5.31 13.97 5.81
C GLU A 96 -4.03 14.52 6.44
N GLN A 97 -3.18 13.66 7.01
CA GLN A 97 -1.88 14.07 7.55
C GLN A 97 -0.94 14.60 6.45
N ARG A 98 -0.87 13.91 5.31
CA ARG A 98 -0.06 14.34 4.16
C ARG A 98 -0.49 15.74 3.68
N ASP A 99 -1.80 15.97 3.57
CA ASP A 99 -2.32 17.25 3.10
C ASP A 99 -2.04 18.38 4.10
N ALA A 100 -2.16 18.09 5.40
CA ALA A 100 -1.77 19.03 6.45
C ALA A 100 -0.26 19.34 6.45
N GLU A 101 0.59 18.35 6.17
CA GLU A 101 2.04 18.56 6.03
C GLU A 101 2.38 19.35 4.77
N ALA A 102 1.73 19.07 3.64
CA ALA A 102 1.90 19.82 2.40
C ALA A 102 1.56 21.30 2.59
N ALA A 103 0.46 21.62 3.31
CA ALA A 103 0.10 23.00 3.64
C ALA A 103 1.16 23.69 4.53
N LYS A 104 1.80 22.97 5.45
CA LYS A 104 2.90 23.52 6.26
C LYS A 104 4.17 23.74 5.45
N VAL A 105 4.42 22.92 4.42
CA VAL A 105 5.57 23.13 3.52
C VAL A 105 5.37 24.40 2.71
N THR A 106 4.19 24.59 2.11
CA THR A 106 3.91 25.82 1.34
C THR A 106 3.99 27.09 2.18
N GLU A 107 3.54 27.06 3.45
CA GLU A 107 3.70 28.18 4.38
C GLU A 107 5.18 28.46 4.69
N ARG A 108 5.99 27.42 4.88
CA ARG A 108 7.43 27.57 5.12
C ARG A 108 8.15 28.13 3.91
N ASP A 109 7.81 27.68 2.70
CA ASP A 109 8.40 28.18 1.46
C ASP A 109 8.11 29.69 1.29
N ALA A 110 6.85 30.10 1.50
CA ALA A 110 6.48 31.51 1.46
C ALA A 110 7.27 32.35 2.49
N LYS A 111 7.49 31.81 3.69
CA LYS A 111 8.29 32.48 4.73
C LYS A 111 9.77 32.54 4.39
N ILE A 112 10.30 31.54 3.70
CA ILE A 112 11.68 31.56 3.19
C ILE A 112 11.84 32.66 2.15
N ASP A 113 10.88 32.81 1.22
CA ASP A 113 10.92 33.87 0.21
C ASP A 113 10.87 35.26 0.84
N GLU A 114 10.01 35.45 1.86
CA GLU A 114 9.93 36.70 2.63
C GLU A 114 11.26 37.01 3.34
N LEU A 115 11.83 36.04 4.04
CA LEU A 115 13.10 36.22 4.76
C LEU A 115 14.28 36.45 3.82
N THR A 116 14.29 35.80 2.65
CA THR A 116 15.30 36.02 1.61
C THR A 116 15.25 37.46 1.12
N SER A 117 14.05 37.95 0.81
CA SER A 117 13.87 39.34 0.36
C SER A 117 14.29 40.35 1.44
N ALA A 118 13.91 40.11 2.69
CA ALA A 118 14.30 40.95 3.82
C ALA A 118 15.82 40.96 4.06
N LEU A 119 16.49 39.82 3.83
CA LEU A 119 17.94 39.72 3.94
C LEU A 119 18.63 40.56 2.86
N GLU A 120 18.19 40.47 1.60
CA GLU A 120 18.75 41.28 0.51
C GLU A 120 18.61 42.78 0.76
N ASP A 121 17.47 43.21 1.27
CA ASP A 121 17.25 44.62 1.62
C ASP A 121 18.12 45.07 2.80
N ALA A 122 18.29 44.23 3.82
CA ALA A 122 19.19 44.50 4.93
C ALA A 122 20.66 44.57 4.48
N GLU A 123 21.08 43.74 3.52
CA GLU A 123 22.41 43.80 2.93
C GLU A 123 22.66 45.10 2.17
N LYS A 124 21.69 45.56 1.36
CA LYS A 124 21.79 46.87 0.69
C LYS A 124 21.89 48.01 1.70
N GLN A 125 21.06 48.01 2.74
CA GLN A 125 21.12 49.03 3.79
C GLN A 125 22.47 49.04 4.51
N ARG A 126 23.03 47.86 4.80
CA ARG A 126 24.37 47.74 5.38
C ARG A 126 25.42 48.37 4.47
N ASP A 127 25.37 48.07 3.17
CA ASP A 127 26.35 48.56 2.21
C ASP A 127 26.25 50.08 2.03
N ASP A 128 25.03 50.64 2.01
CA ASP A 128 24.79 52.10 2.00
C ASP A 128 25.38 52.78 3.25
N VAL A 129 25.18 52.18 4.43
CA VAL A 129 25.74 52.70 5.69
C VAL A 129 27.27 52.63 5.67
N ILE A 130 27.86 51.56 5.15
CA ILE A 130 29.31 51.43 4.99
C ILE A 130 29.84 52.54 4.06
N ALA A 131 29.17 52.79 2.93
CA ALA A 131 29.55 53.85 2.01
C ALA A 131 29.50 55.24 2.69
N GLN A 132 28.40 55.56 3.38
CA GLN A 132 28.27 56.81 4.12
C GLN A 132 29.34 56.98 5.21
N ALA A 133 29.64 55.93 5.96
CA ALA A 133 30.69 55.95 6.98
C ALA A 133 32.07 56.22 6.36
N SER A 134 32.34 55.64 5.18
CA SER A 134 33.59 55.88 4.46
C SER A 134 33.74 57.33 3.99
N GLU A 135 32.65 57.93 3.48
CA GLU A 135 32.63 59.35 3.07
C GLU A 135 32.81 60.29 4.27
N GLN A 136 32.13 59.99 5.39
CA GLN A 136 32.28 60.78 6.61
C GLN A 136 33.70 60.70 7.16
N LYS A 137 34.33 59.52 7.11
CA LYS A 137 35.72 59.35 7.51
C LYS A 137 36.66 60.21 6.65
N ALA A 138 36.50 60.19 5.33
CA ALA A 138 37.31 61.02 4.44
C ALA A 138 37.15 62.53 4.72
N LYS A 139 35.92 62.99 5.00
CA LYS A 139 35.67 64.39 5.39
C LYS A 139 36.32 64.74 6.74
N ILE A 140 36.29 63.83 7.70
CA ILE A 140 36.97 64.02 9.00
C ILE A 140 38.48 64.15 8.79
N ASP A 141 39.08 63.26 7.99
CA ASP A 141 40.51 63.29 7.69
C ASP A 141 40.91 64.62 7.02
N GLU A 142 40.11 65.12 6.06
CA GLU A 142 40.32 66.41 5.40
C GLU A 142 40.21 67.59 6.39
N LEU A 143 39.17 67.60 7.23
CA LEU A 143 39.00 68.65 8.24
C LEU A 143 40.13 68.64 9.27
N GLN A 144 40.60 67.47 9.69
CA GLN A 144 41.74 67.34 10.60
C GLN A 144 43.03 67.91 9.98
N ALA A 145 43.27 67.65 8.68
CA ALA A 145 44.39 68.25 7.96
C ALA A 145 44.29 69.79 7.90
N MET A 146 43.11 70.34 7.62
CA MET A 146 42.91 71.80 7.60
C MET A 146 43.12 72.44 8.99
N VAL A 147 42.70 71.77 10.06
CA VAL A 147 42.92 72.25 11.43
C VAL A 147 44.42 72.27 11.75
N ALA A 148 45.15 71.19 11.44
CA ALA A 148 46.59 71.13 11.64
C ALA A 148 47.33 72.25 10.89
N GLU A 149 46.96 72.50 9.63
CA GLU A 149 47.55 73.59 8.84
C GLU A 149 47.28 74.98 9.45
N LYS A 150 46.06 75.21 9.98
CA LYS A 150 45.72 76.48 10.64
C LYS A 150 46.41 76.67 11.99
N ASP A 151 46.62 75.59 12.74
CA ASP A 151 47.37 75.65 14.00
C ASP A 151 48.85 75.99 13.74
N ASP A 152 49.44 75.47 12.66
CA ASP A 152 50.81 75.83 12.22
C ASP A 152 50.91 77.29 11.72
N GLN A 153 49.83 77.86 11.16
CA GLN A 153 49.77 79.26 10.71
C GLN A 153 49.48 80.26 11.84
N LYS A 154 49.16 79.83 13.06
CA LYS A 154 48.93 80.74 14.19
C LYS A 154 50.27 81.39 14.56
N PRO A 155 50.44 82.72 14.41
CA PRO A 155 51.72 83.36 14.69
C PRO A 155 52.07 83.13 16.17
N LYS A 156 53.33 82.75 16.42
CA LYS A 156 53.96 82.86 17.75
C LYS A 156 53.86 84.32 18.16
N GLN A 157 52.76 84.71 18.82
CA GLN A 157 52.66 86.02 19.45
C GLN A 157 53.67 86.03 20.58
N ASP A 158 54.82 86.63 20.25
CA ASP A 158 55.74 87.36 21.10
C ASP A 158 55.55 87.16 22.60
N GLY A 159 56.27 86.16 23.13
CA GLY A 159 56.78 86.21 24.50
C GLY A 159 57.86 87.29 24.60
N LYS A 160 57.46 88.56 24.56
CA LYS A 160 58.27 89.69 25.02
C LYS A 160 57.49 90.44 26.09
N LYS A 161 57.79 90.14 27.35
CA LYS A 161 57.96 91.09 28.46
C LYS A 161 58.52 90.37 29.67
#